data_AF-A0A7X6V6J5-F1
#
_entry.id   AF-A0A7X6V6J5-F1
#
_cell.length_a   1.000
_cell.length_b   1.000
_cell.length_c   1.000
_cell.angle_alpha   90.00
_cell.angle_beta   90.00
_cell.angle_gamma   90.00
#
_symmetry.space_group_name_H-M   'P 1'
#
loop_
_entity.id
_entity.type
_entity.pdbx_description
1 polymer ?
#
loop_
_entity_poly.entity_id
_entity_poly.type
_entity_poly.pdbx_seq_one_letter_code
_entity_poly.pdbx_strand_id
1 'polypeptide(L)'
;MAKRTDPNIIDGFASVQALKHATARKKAGTASKKPPRKEVALSPAPAPQKPAVRTIVPQKRLVICYSCKYSHTVSGRMHNPFCPKCKTKLNIDNVVVDGKHIEDILTIGNVEIKPDAEFSDGLSITGQRIAIDGDVTNIESITASEALIIRSNAKFKSSSINNVSGLVIIPSECNVKTGSQLCCNIIEISGTIDADIVVEKSATVHKGAMLKGSFSGPSLIVEDGGGLSGNINLKPLQQN
;
A
#
# COMPACT_ATOMS: atom_id res chain seq x y z
N MET A 1 36.51 -18.24 -43.93
CA MET A 1 35.63 -17.30 -43.20
C MET A 1 35.17 -17.97 -41.91
N ALA A 2 35.79 -17.64 -40.77
CA ALA A 2 35.46 -18.22 -39.47
C ALA A 2 34.52 -17.26 -38.71
N LYS A 3 33.33 -17.74 -38.34
CA LYS A 3 32.32 -16.96 -37.61
C LYS A 3 32.62 -17.09 -36.11
N ARG A 4 33.09 -16.01 -35.48
CA ARG A 4 33.25 -15.92 -34.02
C ARG A 4 31.87 -16.00 -33.38
N THR A 5 31.67 -16.95 -32.49
CA THR A 5 30.48 -17.08 -31.63
C THR A 5 30.74 -16.35 -30.32
N ASP A 6 29.84 -15.42 -29.97
CA ASP A 6 29.87 -14.71 -28.69
C ASP A 6 29.66 -15.69 -27.51
N PRO A 7 30.47 -15.61 -26.44
CA PRO A 7 30.45 -16.58 -25.35
C PRO A 7 29.26 -16.46 -24.38
N ASN A 8 28.26 -15.62 -24.68
CA ASN A 8 27.23 -15.23 -23.71
C ASN A 8 25.79 -15.55 -24.16
N ILE A 9 25.61 -16.36 -25.20
CA ILE A 9 24.30 -16.85 -25.62
C ILE A 9 24.24 -18.34 -25.31
N ILE A 10 23.61 -18.66 -24.18
CA ILE A 10 23.33 -20.04 -23.79
C ILE A 10 22.15 -20.51 -24.64
N ASP A 11 22.44 -21.24 -25.71
CA ASP A 11 21.42 -21.89 -26.52
C ASP A 11 20.78 -23.03 -25.72
N GLY A 12 19.46 -22.96 -25.56
CA GLY A 12 18.66 -23.93 -24.81
C GLY A 12 18.82 -25.35 -25.33
N PHE A 13 19.21 -25.53 -26.60
CA PHE A 13 19.40 -26.85 -27.19
C PHE A 13 20.66 -27.57 -26.69
N ALA A 14 21.78 -26.84 -26.48
CA ALA A 14 23.02 -27.39 -25.95
C ALA A 14 22.87 -27.86 -24.49
N SER A 15 22.03 -27.16 -23.72
CA SER A 15 21.72 -27.48 -22.32
C SER A 15 20.99 -28.82 -22.18
N VAL A 16 20.10 -29.14 -23.12
CA VAL A 16 19.32 -30.39 -23.10
C VAL A 16 20.17 -31.60 -23.51
N GLN A 17 21.12 -31.44 -24.44
CA GLN A 17 22.04 -32.53 -24.81
C GLN A 17 23.01 -32.89 -23.68
N ALA A 18 23.52 -31.91 -22.92
CA ALA A 18 24.42 -32.17 -21.79
C ALA A 18 23.76 -33.03 -20.69
N LEU A 19 22.46 -32.83 -20.43
CA LEU A 19 21.69 -33.63 -19.48
C LEU A 19 21.50 -35.09 -19.91
N LYS A 20 21.37 -35.37 -21.22
CA LYS A 20 21.23 -36.74 -21.74
C LYS A 20 22.53 -37.55 -21.62
N HIS A 21 23.71 -36.92 -21.72
CA HIS A 21 24.99 -37.61 -21.57
C HIS A 21 25.36 -37.90 -20.10
N ALA A 22 24.83 -37.14 -19.14
CA ALA A 22 25.08 -37.37 -17.71
C ALA A 22 24.30 -38.57 -17.14
N THR A 23 23.12 -38.89 -17.68
CA THR A 23 22.29 -40.00 -17.20
C THR A 23 22.73 -41.36 -17.75
N ALA A 24 23.41 -41.39 -18.91
CA ALA A 24 23.92 -42.61 -19.53
C ALA A 24 25.13 -43.22 -18.80
N ARG A 25 25.88 -42.45 -17.99
CA ARG A 25 27.07 -42.94 -17.26
C ARG A 25 26.77 -43.62 -15.91
N LYS A 26 25.51 -43.68 -15.47
CA LYS A 26 25.13 -44.22 -14.14
C LYS A 26 24.67 -45.68 -14.12
N LYS A 27 24.82 -46.45 -15.20
CA LYS A 27 24.49 -47.89 -15.23
C LYS A 27 25.68 -48.74 -15.72
N ALA A 28 26.60 -49.05 -14.81
CA ALA A 28 27.47 -50.23 -14.89
C ALA A 28 28.14 -50.48 -13.52
N GLY A 29 27.97 -51.68 -12.95
CA GLY A 29 28.78 -52.18 -11.82
C GLY A 29 27.99 -52.95 -10.74
N THR A 30 28.29 -54.24 -10.62
CA THR A 30 27.54 -55.34 -9.96
C THR A 30 28.07 -55.76 -8.57
N ALA A 31 27.14 -56.16 -7.68
CA ALA A 31 27.10 -57.19 -6.62
C ALA A 31 28.34 -57.62 -5.76
N SER A 32 28.17 -57.62 -4.42
CA SER A 32 28.41 -58.80 -3.52
C SER A 32 28.04 -58.58 -2.02
N LYS A 33 27.67 -59.68 -1.35
CA LYS A 33 27.09 -59.84 0.02
C LYS A 33 28.12 -59.92 1.18
N LYS A 34 27.86 -59.28 2.34
CA LYS A 34 27.63 -59.86 3.71
C LYS A 34 27.70 -58.78 4.84
N PRO A 35 26.95 -58.91 5.96
CA PRO A 35 26.87 -57.94 7.08
C PRO A 35 27.62 -58.43 8.35
N PRO A 36 27.55 -57.76 9.53
CA PRO A 36 27.58 -56.32 9.86
C PRO A 36 28.65 -55.98 10.93
N ARG A 37 29.10 -54.72 11.03
CA ARG A 37 29.70 -54.20 12.27
C ARG A 37 29.33 -52.72 12.45
N LYS A 38 28.78 -52.40 13.63
CA LYS A 38 28.34 -51.08 14.08
C LYS A 38 29.51 -50.09 14.03
N GLU A 39 29.35 -49.03 13.24
CA GLU A 39 30.05 -47.76 13.41
C GLU A 39 29.05 -46.61 13.24
N VAL A 40 29.20 -45.63 14.12
CA VAL A 40 28.32 -44.50 14.38
C VAL A 40 28.25 -43.60 13.15
N ALA A 41 27.06 -43.45 12.56
CA ALA A 41 26.84 -42.53 11.45
C ALA A 41 26.77 -41.09 11.98
N LEU A 42 27.82 -40.31 11.73
CA LEU A 42 27.74 -38.85 11.72
C LEU A 42 26.78 -38.41 10.60
N SER A 43 25.82 -37.57 10.96
CA SER A 43 24.85 -36.98 10.05
C SER A 43 25.55 -36.23 8.90
N PRO A 44 25.16 -36.45 7.63
CA PRO A 44 25.70 -35.67 6.53
C PRO A 44 25.14 -34.23 6.58
N ALA A 45 26.04 -33.26 6.46
CA ALA A 45 25.71 -31.84 6.40
C ALA A 45 24.70 -31.54 5.26
N PRO A 46 23.74 -30.62 5.47
CA PRO A 46 22.76 -30.27 4.45
C PRO A 46 23.44 -29.59 3.26
N ALA A 47 23.10 -30.05 2.05
CA ALA A 47 23.57 -29.47 0.80
C ALA A 47 23.18 -27.97 0.69
N PRO A 48 24.01 -27.13 0.04
CA PRO A 48 23.73 -25.71 -0.13
C PRO A 48 22.45 -25.51 -0.95
N GLN A 49 21.41 -24.99 -0.30
CA GLN A 49 20.16 -24.61 -0.93
C GLN A 49 20.42 -23.44 -1.89
N LYS A 50 20.11 -23.62 -3.18
CA LYS A 50 20.13 -22.53 -4.16
C LYS A 50 19.14 -21.45 -3.70
N PRO A 51 19.48 -20.16 -3.78
CA PRO A 51 18.55 -19.10 -3.38
C PRO A 51 17.30 -19.17 -4.25
N ALA A 52 16.14 -19.38 -3.61
CA ALA A 52 14.86 -19.29 -4.27
C ALA A 52 14.70 -17.86 -4.79
N VAL A 53 14.68 -17.69 -6.11
CA VAL A 53 14.38 -16.40 -6.75
C VAL A 53 12.93 -16.08 -6.39
N ARG A 54 12.74 -15.20 -5.40
CA ARG A 54 11.43 -14.65 -5.07
C ARG A 54 11.00 -13.75 -6.21
N THR A 55 10.06 -14.20 -7.03
CA THR A 55 9.41 -13.35 -8.03
C THR A 55 8.60 -12.28 -7.29
N ILE A 56 9.14 -11.06 -7.22
CA ILE A 56 8.43 -9.93 -6.62
C ILE A 56 7.34 -9.50 -7.61
N VAL A 57 6.08 -9.79 -7.28
CA VAL A 57 4.93 -9.31 -8.06
C VAL A 57 4.86 -7.79 -7.91
N PRO A 58 4.85 -7.01 -9.01
CA PRO A 58 4.76 -5.57 -8.92
C PRO A 58 3.40 -5.15 -8.35
N GLN A 59 3.43 -4.22 -7.40
CA GLN A 59 2.22 -3.72 -6.76
C GLN A 59 1.33 -3.00 -7.78
N LYS A 60 0.02 -3.27 -7.69
CA LYS A 60 -1.03 -2.58 -8.45
C LYS A 60 -1.47 -1.36 -7.65
N ARG A 61 -1.58 -0.20 -8.31
CA ARG A 61 -2.03 1.06 -7.71
C ARG A 61 -3.16 1.67 -8.54
N LEU A 62 -4.16 2.23 -7.86
CA LEU A 62 -5.25 2.98 -8.49
C LEU A 62 -4.78 4.41 -8.79
N VAL A 63 -4.97 4.85 -10.02
CA VAL A 63 -4.65 6.21 -10.48
C VAL A 63 -5.91 6.86 -11.03
N ILE A 64 -6.21 8.07 -10.56
CA ILE A 64 -7.37 8.85 -10.99
C ILE A 64 -6.88 10.08 -11.74
N CYS A 65 -7.37 10.29 -12.95
CA CYS A 65 -7.05 11.49 -13.70
C CYS A 65 -7.77 12.69 -13.10
N TYR A 66 -7.04 13.73 -12.70
CA TYR A 66 -7.64 14.95 -12.16
C TYR A 66 -8.49 15.72 -13.18
N SER A 67 -8.20 15.62 -14.49
CA SER A 67 -8.94 16.31 -15.55
C SER A 67 -10.25 15.64 -15.97
N CYS A 68 -10.23 14.33 -16.27
CA CYS A 68 -11.42 13.61 -16.77
C CYS A 68 -12.04 12.64 -15.77
N LYS A 69 -11.50 12.57 -14.55
CA LYS A 69 -11.91 11.69 -13.44
C LYS A 69 -11.90 10.19 -13.78
N TYR A 70 -11.29 9.79 -14.89
CA TYR A 70 -11.13 8.38 -15.24
C TYR A 70 -10.15 7.69 -14.30
N SER A 71 -10.60 6.61 -13.68
CA SER A 71 -9.80 5.75 -12.82
C SER A 71 -9.24 4.55 -13.59
N HIS A 72 -7.98 4.22 -13.36
CA HIS A 72 -7.33 3.05 -13.95
C HIS A 72 -6.25 2.51 -13.02
N THR A 73 -6.00 1.20 -13.11
CA THR A 73 -5.01 0.53 -12.27
C THR A 73 -3.70 0.39 -13.04
N VAL A 74 -2.62 0.88 -12.44
CA VAL A 74 -1.26 0.78 -12.98
C VAL A 74 -0.51 -0.26 -12.17
N SER A 75 0.30 -1.08 -12.85
CA SER A 75 1.22 -2.01 -12.19
C SER A 75 2.67 -1.54 -12.38
N GLY A 76 3.48 -1.63 -11.31
CA GLY A 76 4.88 -1.21 -11.37
C GLY A 76 5.06 0.30 -11.56
N ARG A 77 6.14 0.70 -12.24
CA ARG A 77 6.47 2.12 -12.49
C ARG A 77 5.72 2.65 -13.71
N MET A 78 5.20 3.87 -13.60
CA MET A 78 4.61 4.57 -14.74
C MET A 78 5.73 5.15 -15.60
N HIS A 79 5.96 4.54 -16.76
CA HIS A 79 6.92 5.07 -17.74
C HIS A 79 6.35 6.24 -18.55
N ASN A 80 5.02 6.32 -18.68
CA ASN A 80 4.37 7.36 -19.44
C ASN A 80 3.16 7.89 -18.65
N PRO A 81 3.25 9.07 -18.01
CA PRO A 81 2.18 9.55 -17.17
C PRO A 81 1.11 10.24 -17.98
N PHE A 82 0.39 9.49 -18.79
CA PHE A 82 -0.71 10.01 -19.58
C PHE A 82 -1.99 9.30 -19.20
N CYS A 83 -3.07 10.06 -19.09
CA CYS A 83 -4.38 9.47 -18.91
C CYS A 83 -4.74 8.65 -20.17
N PRO A 84 -5.16 7.39 -20.04
CA PRO A 84 -5.55 6.56 -21.20
C PRO A 84 -6.82 7.08 -21.91
N LYS A 85 -7.66 7.86 -21.21
CA LYS A 85 -8.92 8.40 -21.76
C LYS A 85 -8.71 9.76 -22.43
N CYS A 86 -8.21 10.75 -21.71
CA CYS A 86 -8.10 12.13 -22.21
C CYS A 86 -6.70 12.53 -22.69
N LYS A 87 -5.70 11.65 -22.56
CA LYS A 87 -4.30 11.91 -22.94
C LYS A 87 -3.64 13.10 -22.23
N THR A 88 -4.24 13.61 -21.15
CA THR A 88 -3.59 14.62 -20.30
C THR A 88 -2.36 14.04 -19.63
N LYS A 89 -1.26 14.80 -19.62
CA LYS A 89 -0.06 14.48 -18.84
C LYS A 89 -0.36 14.64 -17.35
N LEU A 90 -0.14 13.58 -16.58
CA LEU A 90 -0.33 13.50 -15.15
C LEU A 90 0.99 13.84 -14.44
N ASN A 91 0.93 14.63 -13.37
CA ASN A 91 2.10 14.87 -12.53
C ASN A 91 2.33 13.68 -11.58
N ILE A 92 3.51 13.04 -11.62
CA ILE A 92 3.84 11.88 -10.75
C ILE A 92 4.52 12.32 -9.45
N ASP A 93 4.95 13.58 -9.38
CA ASP A 93 5.84 14.03 -8.33
C ASP A 93 5.12 14.11 -6.99
N ASN A 94 5.85 13.79 -5.93
CA ASN A 94 5.36 14.00 -4.57
C ASN A 94 5.44 15.50 -4.26
N VAL A 95 4.37 16.03 -3.68
CA VAL A 95 4.26 17.45 -3.36
C VAL A 95 4.24 17.60 -1.84
N VAL A 96 5.15 18.41 -1.32
CA VAL A 96 5.07 18.93 0.04
C VAL A 96 4.51 20.34 -0.05
N VAL A 97 3.52 20.63 0.78
CA VAL A 97 2.76 21.87 0.76
C VAL A 97 3.06 22.60 2.05
N ASP A 98 3.72 23.74 1.93
CA ASP A 98 4.17 24.61 3.01
C ASP A 98 3.91 26.09 2.65
N GLY A 99 3.58 26.90 3.66
CA GLY A 99 3.25 28.31 3.45
C GLY A 99 1.97 28.51 2.62
N LYS A 100 1.87 29.68 1.97
CA LYS A 100 0.64 30.12 1.31
C LYS A 100 0.50 29.58 -0.11
N HIS A 101 -0.61 28.91 -0.37
CA HIS A 101 -1.00 28.39 -1.69
C HIS A 101 -2.26 29.08 -2.24
N ILE A 102 -2.21 29.38 -3.54
CA ILE A 102 -3.27 30.10 -4.29
C ILE A 102 -3.72 29.29 -5.51
N GLU A 103 -3.07 28.17 -5.80
CA GLU A 103 -3.37 27.32 -6.96
C GLU A 103 -3.72 25.89 -6.54
N ASP A 104 -4.44 25.19 -7.42
CA ASP A 104 -4.81 23.80 -7.24
C ASP A 104 -3.59 22.88 -7.21
N ILE A 105 -3.61 21.90 -6.30
CA ILE A 105 -2.53 20.93 -6.16
C ILE A 105 -2.99 19.61 -6.79
N LEU A 106 -2.59 19.40 -8.04
CA LEU A 106 -3.01 18.25 -8.85
C LEU A 106 -1.82 17.32 -9.11
N THR A 107 -1.77 16.20 -8.39
CA THR A 107 -0.76 15.16 -8.60
C THR A 107 -1.37 13.76 -8.50
N ILE A 108 -0.70 12.79 -9.12
CA ILE A 108 -0.92 11.36 -8.88
C ILE A 108 0.15 10.76 -7.96
N GLY A 109 1.06 11.61 -7.45
CA GLY A 109 1.99 11.29 -6.38
C GLY A 109 1.37 11.49 -5.00
N ASN A 110 2.20 11.42 -3.96
CA ASN A 110 1.78 11.69 -2.59
C ASN A 110 1.77 13.19 -2.31
N VAL A 111 0.82 13.64 -1.50
CA VAL A 111 0.73 15.04 -1.03
C VAL A 111 0.90 15.05 0.48
N GLU A 112 1.81 15.88 0.97
CA GLU A 112 1.99 16.13 2.40
C GLU A 112 1.74 17.60 2.71
N ILE A 113 0.69 17.86 3.49
CA ILE A 113 0.30 19.20 3.93
C ILE A 113 0.92 19.43 5.30
N LYS A 114 1.77 20.45 5.41
CA LYS A 114 2.42 20.84 6.67
C LYS A 114 1.51 21.73 7.53
N PRO A 115 1.81 21.88 8.84
CA PRO A 115 1.02 22.73 9.75
C PRO A 115 0.94 24.20 9.36
N ASP A 116 1.99 24.66 8.70
CA ASP A 116 2.25 26.01 8.22
C ASP A 116 1.67 26.28 6.82
N ALA A 117 0.97 25.31 6.23
CA ALA A 117 0.27 25.49 4.97
C ALA A 117 -1.01 26.33 5.14
N GLU A 118 -1.19 27.34 4.29
CA GLU A 118 -2.37 28.19 4.22
C GLU A 118 -2.97 28.14 2.82
N PHE A 119 -4.28 27.93 2.73
CA PHE A 119 -4.99 27.79 1.47
C PHE A 119 -5.94 28.96 1.24
N SER A 120 -5.92 29.46 0.00
CA SER A 120 -6.97 30.36 -0.49
C SER A 120 -8.27 29.59 -0.68
N ASP A 121 -9.41 30.28 -0.63
CA ASP A 121 -10.72 29.66 -0.75
C ASP A 121 -10.95 29.06 -2.14
N GLY A 122 -11.63 27.91 -2.21
CA GLY A 122 -12.06 27.29 -3.48
C GLY A 122 -10.99 26.44 -4.18
N LEU A 123 -9.91 26.08 -3.48
CA LEU A 123 -8.86 25.22 -4.04
C LEU A 123 -9.27 23.74 -4.02
N SER A 124 -8.67 22.98 -4.95
CA SER A 124 -8.79 21.54 -5.01
C SER A 124 -7.42 20.85 -4.86
N ILE A 125 -7.39 19.77 -4.07
CA ILE A 125 -6.21 18.93 -3.89
C ILE A 125 -6.52 17.54 -4.39
N THR A 126 -5.70 17.01 -5.29
CA THR A 126 -5.77 15.62 -5.75
C THR A 126 -4.42 14.95 -5.57
N GLY A 127 -4.44 13.75 -4.99
CA GLY A 127 -3.24 12.97 -4.71
C GLY A 127 -3.52 11.46 -4.60
N GLN A 128 -2.46 10.66 -4.58
CA GLN A 128 -2.54 9.22 -4.32
C GLN A 128 -2.73 8.95 -2.83
N ARG A 129 -1.73 9.30 -2.02
CA ARG A 129 -1.85 9.39 -0.56
C ARG A 129 -1.78 10.84 -0.15
N ILE A 130 -2.73 11.30 0.66
CA ILE A 130 -2.74 12.68 1.16
C ILE A 130 -2.56 12.63 2.67
N ALA A 131 -1.49 13.24 3.17
CA ALA A 131 -1.24 13.44 4.58
C ALA A 131 -1.61 14.87 4.98
N ILE A 132 -2.57 15.01 5.88
CA ILE A 132 -3.03 16.30 6.39
C ILE A 132 -2.41 16.50 7.78
N ASP A 133 -1.58 17.53 7.91
CA ASP A 133 -1.00 17.97 9.18
C ASP A 133 -1.19 19.47 9.38
N GLY A 134 -2.29 20.04 8.90
CA GLY A 134 -2.57 21.48 8.99
C GLY A 134 -4.04 21.81 8.76
N ASP A 135 -4.35 23.09 8.63
CA ASP A 135 -5.72 23.57 8.40
C ASP A 135 -6.06 23.58 6.90
N VAL A 136 -7.00 22.73 6.52
CA VAL A 136 -7.51 22.59 5.15
C VAL A 136 -9.01 22.93 5.06
N THR A 137 -9.52 23.71 6.01
CA THR A 137 -10.95 24.07 6.10
C THR A 137 -11.43 24.91 4.92
N ASN A 138 -10.53 25.67 4.27
CA ASN A 138 -10.83 26.56 3.14
C ASN A 138 -10.83 25.84 1.78
N ILE A 139 -10.34 24.60 1.74
CA ILE A 139 -10.28 23.79 0.51
C ILE A 139 -11.67 23.26 0.19
N GLU A 140 -12.05 23.36 -1.08
CA GLU A 140 -13.34 22.89 -1.58
C GLU A 140 -13.37 21.37 -1.66
N SER A 141 -12.32 20.76 -2.22
CA SER A 141 -12.26 19.30 -2.38
C SER A 141 -10.86 18.72 -2.23
N ILE A 142 -10.76 17.63 -1.48
CA ILE A 142 -9.56 16.82 -1.25
C ILE A 142 -9.85 15.42 -1.77
N THR A 143 -9.22 15.05 -2.89
CA THR A 143 -9.41 13.74 -3.52
C THR A 143 -8.19 12.85 -3.32
N ALA A 144 -8.31 11.87 -2.42
CA ALA A 144 -7.28 10.86 -2.18
C ALA A 144 -7.63 9.55 -2.91
N SER A 145 -6.71 9.04 -3.72
CA SER A 145 -6.97 7.83 -4.52
C SER A 145 -6.74 6.52 -3.75
N GLU A 146 -5.81 6.51 -2.79
CA GLU A 146 -5.36 5.29 -2.09
C GLU A 146 -5.46 5.35 -0.57
N ALA A 147 -5.10 6.47 0.05
CA ALA A 147 -5.24 6.62 1.50
C ALA A 147 -5.27 8.10 1.90
N LEU A 148 -6.03 8.39 2.95
CA LEU A 148 -6.01 9.67 3.65
C LEU A 148 -5.34 9.49 5.02
N ILE A 149 -4.27 10.22 5.27
CA ILE A 149 -3.54 10.18 6.54
C ILE A 149 -3.87 11.46 7.31
N ILE A 150 -4.39 11.34 8.52
CA ILE A 150 -4.79 12.49 9.34
C ILE A 150 -3.85 12.58 10.53
N ARG A 151 -3.12 13.70 10.66
CA ARG A 151 -2.21 13.97 11.78
C ARG A 151 -2.82 14.94 12.79
N SER A 152 -2.12 15.16 13.90
CA SER A 152 -2.63 15.89 15.07
C SER A 152 -3.17 17.30 14.77
N ASN A 153 -2.55 18.03 13.84
CA ASN A 153 -2.93 19.41 13.54
C ASN A 153 -4.00 19.53 12.44
N ALA A 154 -4.51 18.39 11.95
CA ALA A 154 -5.45 18.37 10.84
C ALA A 154 -6.79 19.01 11.22
N LYS A 155 -7.21 20.01 10.44
CA LYS A 155 -8.57 20.56 10.49
C LYS A 155 -9.16 20.53 9.08
N PHE A 156 -10.34 19.94 8.94
CA PHE A 156 -10.99 19.77 7.65
C PHE A 156 -12.50 19.74 7.81
N LYS A 157 -13.21 20.08 6.73
CA LYS A 157 -14.65 19.87 6.62
C LYS A 157 -14.90 18.44 6.13
N SER A 158 -15.78 17.69 6.78
CA SER A 158 -16.11 16.33 6.34
C SER A 158 -16.62 16.30 4.88
N SER A 159 -17.34 17.34 4.46
CA SER A 159 -17.86 17.49 3.09
C SER A 159 -16.79 17.71 2.02
N SER A 160 -15.59 18.19 2.38
CA SER A 160 -14.52 18.43 1.40
C SER A 160 -13.67 17.18 1.15
N ILE A 161 -13.82 16.12 1.93
CA ILE A 161 -13.04 14.89 1.75
C ILE A 161 -13.74 13.95 0.77
N ASN A 162 -13.07 13.66 -0.33
CA ASN A 162 -13.41 12.60 -1.27
C ASN A 162 -12.31 11.52 -1.29
N ASN A 163 -12.40 10.56 -0.37
CA ASN A 163 -11.45 9.45 -0.31
C ASN A 163 -11.96 8.26 -1.13
N VAL A 164 -11.42 8.06 -2.32
CA VAL A 164 -11.93 7.07 -3.29
C VAL A 164 -11.68 5.64 -2.85
N SER A 165 -10.52 5.37 -2.23
CA SER A 165 -10.27 4.08 -1.58
C SER A 165 -11.15 3.87 -0.34
N GLY A 166 -11.49 4.98 0.32
CA GLY A 166 -12.11 5.03 1.63
C GLY A 166 -11.20 4.59 2.78
N LEU A 167 -9.90 4.36 2.57
CA LEU A 167 -8.92 4.05 3.63
C LEU A 167 -8.43 5.32 4.32
N VAL A 168 -8.71 5.43 5.61
CA VAL A 168 -8.22 6.51 6.49
C VAL A 168 -7.22 5.93 7.49
N ILE A 169 -6.11 6.61 7.70
CA ILE A 169 -5.05 6.18 8.62
C ILE A 169 -4.79 7.29 9.63
N ILE A 170 -4.86 6.95 10.91
CA ILE A 170 -4.42 7.80 12.02
C ILE A 170 -3.06 7.24 12.50
N PRO A 171 -1.93 7.90 12.21
CA PRO A 171 -0.61 7.40 12.57
C PRO A 171 -0.40 7.30 14.09
N SER A 172 0.61 6.53 14.50
CA SER A 172 1.10 6.53 15.87
C SER A 172 1.55 7.92 16.30
N GLU A 173 1.52 8.18 17.60
CA GLU A 173 1.92 9.47 18.20
C GLU A 173 1.04 10.68 17.81
N CYS A 174 0.01 10.47 16.99
CA CYS A 174 -0.96 11.50 16.65
C CYS A 174 -2.11 11.56 17.67
N ASN A 175 -2.57 12.78 17.98
CA ASN A 175 -3.78 13.04 18.76
C ASN A 175 -4.70 13.92 17.93
N VAL A 176 -5.66 13.28 17.27
CA VAL A 176 -6.59 13.93 16.33
C VAL A 176 -7.90 14.22 17.06
N LYS A 177 -8.38 15.45 16.94
CA LYS A 177 -9.70 15.84 17.45
C LYS A 177 -10.53 16.41 16.32
N THR A 178 -11.67 15.81 16.04
CA THR A 178 -12.54 16.24 14.94
C THR A 178 -13.93 16.52 15.48
N GLY A 179 -14.37 17.78 15.40
CA GLY A 179 -15.72 18.18 15.80
C GLY A 179 -16.81 17.86 14.76
N SER A 180 -16.46 17.16 13.69
CA SER A 180 -17.35 16.77 12.59
C SER A 180 -17.32 15.25 12.41
N GLN A 181 -18.43 14.70 11.92
CA GLN A 181 -18.52 13.27 11.64
C GLN A 181 -17.54 12.86 10.53
N LEU A 182 -16.71 11.85 10.78
CA LEU A 182 -15.76 11.28 9.82
C LEU A 182 -16.38 10.06 9.15
N CYS A 183 -16.70 10.18 7.86
CA CYS A 183 -17.24 9.08 7.04
C CYS A 183 -16.12 8.43 6.21
N CYS A 184 -15.96 7.11 6.31
CA CYS A 184 -14.94 6.38 5.54
C CYS A 184 -15.33 4.91 5.31
N ASN A 185 -14.61 4.21 4.44
CA ASN A 185 -14.87 2.77 4.21
C ASN A 185 -14.12 1.92 5.22
N ILE A 186 -12.84 2.24 5.41
CA ILE A 186 -11.92 1.53 6.27
C ILE A 186 -11.12 2.57 7.04
N ILE A 187 -10.95 2.36 8.35
CA ILE A 187 -10.08 3.21 9.16
C ILE A 187 -9.11 2.36 9.98
N GLU A 188 -7.84 2.74 9.95
CA GLU A 188 -6.76 2.16 10.73
C GLU A 188 -6.24 3.19 11.73
N ILE A 189 -6.33 2.88 13.02
CA ILE A 189 -6.03 3.83 14.10
C ILE A 189 -4.84 3.29 14.88
N SER A 190 -3.70 3.97 14.77
CA SER A 190 -2.49 3.70 15.55
C SER A 190 -2.22 4.76 16.62
N GLY A 191 -2.89 5.92 16.55
CA GLY A 191 -2.77 7.02 17.51
C GLY A 191 -4.01 7.17 18.41
N THR A 192 -4.22 8.39 18.92
CA THR A 192 -5.46 8.77 19.62
C THR A 192 -6.35 9.57 18.67
N ILE A 193 -7.62 9.22 18.61
CA ILE A 193 -8.64 9.99 17.88
C ILE A 193 -9.84 10.25 18.79
N ASP A 194 -10.34 11.48 18.78
CA ASP A 194 -11.57 11.91 19.44
C ASP A 194 -12.53 12.48 18.38
N ALA A 195 -13.48 11.65 17.94
CA ALA A 195 -14.37 11.97 16.83
C ALA A 195 -15.61 11.07 16.80
N ASP A 196 -16.64 11.54 16.08
CA ASP A 196 -17.76 10.69 15.66
C ASP A 196 -17.42 10.03 14.31
N ILE A 197 -17.24 8.72 14.29
CA ILE A 197 -16.78 7.97 13.12
C ILE A 197 -17.89 7.08 12.56
N VAL A 198 -18.14 7.20 11.26
CA VAL A 198 -19.04 6.32 10.51
C VAL A 198 -18.23 5.54 9.49
N VAL A 199 -18.26 4.21 9.58
CA VAL A 199 -17.45 3.32 8.75
C VAL A 199 -18.34 2.36 7.97
N GLU A 200 -18.10 2.23 6.66
CA GLU A 200 -18.89 1.33 5.81
C GLU A 200 -18.46 -0.14 5.88
N LYS A 201 -17.16 -0.43 6.11
CA LYS A 201 -16.63 -1.81 6.09
C LYS A 201 -16.00 -2.22 7.41
N SER A 202 -14.92 -1.58 7.83
CA SER A 202 -14.18 -2.02 9.02
C SER A 202 -13.33 -0.93 9.65
N ALA A 203 -13.31 -0.87 10.98
CA ALA A 203 -12.36 -0.09 11.74
C ALA A 203 -11.41 -1.01 12.51
N THR A 204 -10.13 -0.67 12.54
CA THR A 204 -9.11 -1.35 13.32
C THR A 204 -8.43 -0.37 14.26
N VAL A 205 -8.50 -0.63 15.56
CA VAL A 205 -7.77 0.08 16.61
C VAL A 205 -6.57 -0.77 16.99
N HIS A 206 -5.38 -0.31 16.62
CA HIS A 206 -4.13 -1.03 16.87
C HIS A 206 -3.69 -0.95 18.34
N LYS A 207 -2.72 -1.79 18.69
CA LYS A 207 -2.09 -1.78 20.02
C LYS A 207 -1.58 -0.38 20.40
N GLY A 208 -1.98 0.10 21.58
CA GLY A 208 -1.58 1.42 22.10
C GLY A 208 -2.38 2.59 21.53
N ALA A 209 -3.26 2.35 20.55
CA ALA A 209 -4.16 3.35 20.01
C ALA A 209 -5.37 3.56 20.92
N MET A 210 -6.06 4.68 20.77
CA MET A 210 -7.26 5.01 21.54
C MET A 210 -8.31 5.70 20.67
N LEU A 211 -9.48 5.07 20.55
CA LEU A 211 -10.65 5.70 19.95
C LEU A 211 -11.57 6.27 21.03
N LYS A 212 -11.82 7.57 20.97
CA LYS A 212 -12.77 8.30 21.82
C LYS A 212 -13.89 8.88 20.96
N GLY A 213 -15.11 8.89 21.49
CA GLY A 213 -16.29 9.41 20.79
C GLY A 213 -17.23 8.32 20.31
N SER A 214 -18.06 8.63 19.31
CA SER A 214 -19.06 7.68 18.81
C SER A 214 -18.54 6.90 17.61
N PHE A 215 -18.75 5.59 17.58
CA PHE A 215 -18.46 4.74 16.44
C PHE A 215 -19.76 4.15 15.88
N SER A 216 -19.94 4.21 14.57
CA SER A 216 -21.01 3.51 13.85
C SER A 216 -20.45 2.76 12.66
N GLY A 217 -20.62 1.44 12.60
CA GLY A 217 -20.16 0.66 11.45
C GLY A 217 -20.39 -0.83 11.63
N PRO A 218 -20.07 -1.66 10.63
CA PRO A 218 -20.37 -3.08 10.70
C PRO A 218 -19.32 -3.94 11.39
N SER A 219 -18.07 -3.49 11.42
CA SER A 219 -16.97 -4.22 12.03
C SER A 219 -16.03 -3.27 12.74
N LEU A 220 -15.72 -3.59 14.00
CA LEU A 220 -14.72 -2.91 14.82
C LEU A 220 -13.79 -3.96 15.42
N ILE A 221 -12.51 -3.88 15.08
CA ILE A 221 -11.45 -4.74 15.59
C ILE A 221 -10.61 -3.89 16.54
N VAL A 222 -10.47 -4.33 17.78
CA VAL A 222 -9.59 -3.69 18.76
C VAL A 222 -8.51 -4.70 19.12
N GLU A 223 -7.27 -4.38 18.82
CA GLU A 223 -6.11 -5.22 19.15
C GLU A 223 -5.80 -5.18 20.65
N ASP A 224 -5.02 -6.16 21.12
CA ASP A 224 -4.58 -6.22 22.51
C ASP A 224 -3.78 -4.97 22.90
N GLY A 225 -4.33 -4.19 23.84
CA GLY A 225 -3.78 -2.91 24.28
C GLY A 225 -4.29 -1.70 23.50
N GLY A 226 -5.22 -1.89 22.55
CA GLY A 226 -6.03 -0.83 21.97
C GLY A 226 -7.14 -0.40 22.93
N GLY A 227 -7.42 0.90 22.96
CA GLY A 227 -8.42 1.51 23.82
C GLY A 227 -9.64 1.99 23.04
N LEU A 228 -10.82 1.84 23.64
CA LEU A 228 -12.08 2.30 23.10
C LEU A 228 -12.88 2.94 24.23
N SER A 229 -13.30 4.20 24.04
CA SER A 229 -14.04 4.97 25.05
C SER A 229 -15.12 5.81 24.39
N GLY A 230 -16.35 5.32 24.39
CA GLY A 230 -17.51 6.07 23.93
C GLY A 230 -18.65 5.16 23.47
N ASN A 231 -19.52 5.68 22.61
CA ASN A 231 -20.71 4.97 22.17
C ASN A 231 -20.42 4.14 20.92
N ILE A 232 -20.89 2.90 20.88
CA ILE A 232 -20.68 1.99 19.75
C ILE A 232 -22.04 1.59 19.20
N ASN A 233 -22.25 1.81 17.91
CA ASN A 233 -23.42 1.38 17.18
C ASN A 233 -23.01 0.45 16.04
N LEU A 234 -23.05 -0.85 16.31
CA LEU A 234 -22.75 -1.86 15.29
C LEU A 234 -23.97 -2.07 14.39
N LYS A 235 -23.84 -1.72 13.11
CA LYS A 235 -24.90 -1.91 12.11
C LYS A 235 -24.61 -3.15 11.27
N PRO A 236 -25.59 -4.00 10.94
CA PRO A 236 -25.35 -5.13 10.06
C PRO A 236 -24.85 -4.65 8.69
N LEU A 237 -23.94 -5.43 8.07
CA LEU A 237 -23.47 -5.20 6.71
C LEU A 237 -24.69 -5.15 5.78
N GLN A 238 -24.97 -3.98 5.21
CA GLN A 238 -25.96 -3.83 4.16
C GLN A 238 -25.39 -4.53 2.91
N GLN A 239 -25.87 -5.72 2.60
CA GLN A 239 -25.57 -6.39 1.33
C GLN A 239 -26.31 -5.63 0.21
N ASN A 240 -25.60 -4.74 -0.47
CA ASN A 240 -26.04 -4.14 -1.74
C ASN A 240 -25.44 -4.90 -2.92
#